data_AF-A0A2W5KAA9-F1
#
_entry.id   AF-A0A2W5KAA9-F1
#
_cell.length_a   1.000
_cell.length_b   1.000
_cell.length_c   1.000
_cell.angle_alpha   90.00
_cell.angle_beta   90.00
_cell.angle_gamma   90.00
#
_symmetry.space_group_name_H-M   'P 1'
#
loop_
_entity.id
_entity.type
_entity.pdbx_description
1 polymer ?
#
loop_
_entity_poly.entity_id
_entity_poly.type
_entity_poly.pdbx_seq_one_letter_code
_entity_poly.pdbx_strand_id
1 'polypeptide(L)'
;MSKSANILAVAGVVLLPFSAIAAEKVGLGRPALPEEVKAWDIDVRPDGLGLPEGKGSVTDGETLFQTKCASCHGEFGEGAGRWPVLAGGKDSLKSDRPEKTIGSFWPYTSTVFDYVHRAMPYGEAQSLSADETYAVVAYLMNLNDLVPGDFVLSKENFPKGLPNEKNFYDDDRETTEKAFWNKTPCMENCKAKVEITGHAANLDVTPDDQKDNKDEKPSSSVE
;
A
#
# COMPACT_ATOMS: atom_id res chain seq x y z
N MET A 1 -8.42 61.15 65.22
CA MET A 1 -8.25 59.75 65.68
C MET A 1 -8.54 58.84 64.52
N SER A 2 -7.82 57.71 64.50
CA SER A 2 -7.89 56.58 63.55
C SER A 2 -6.92 56.61 62.36
N LYS A 3 -6.04 55.61 62.40
CA LYS A 3 -4.94 55.25 61.52
C LYS A 3 -5.46 54.21 60.52
N SER A 4 -5.06 54.27 59.25
CA SER A 4 -5.24 53.13 58.33
C SER A 4 -4.02 53.00 57.43
N ALA A 5 -3.38 51.83 57.51
CA ALA A 5 -2.06 51.53 57.00
C ALA A 5 -2.03 51.13 55.52
N ASN A 6 -0.89 51.40 54.89
CA ASN A 6 -0.46 50.86 53.60
C ASN A 6 -0.42 49.32 53.61
N ILE A 7 -1.02 48.67 52.63
CA ILE A 7 -0.70 47.28 52.27
C ILE A 7 -0.53 47.22 50.75
N LEU A 8 0.73 47.23 50.31
CA LEU A 8 1.14 46.79 48.98
C LEU A 8 1.19 45.25 48.99
N ALA A 9 0.23 44.61 48.33
CA ALA A 9 0.25 43.17 48.12
C ALA A 9 1.18 42.83 46.94
N VAL A 10 2.36 42.28 47.24
CA VAL A 10 3.24 41.67 46.24
C VAL A 10 2.74 40.24 46.01
N ALA A 11 2.15 39.98 44.85
CA ALA A 11 1.78 38.64 44.42
C ALA A 11 3.05 37.89 43.96
N GLY A 12 3.58 37.02 44.82
CA GLY A 12 4.67 36.11 44.48
C GLY A 12 4.17 34.99 43.57
N VAL A 13 4.64 34.96 42.32
CA VAL A 13 4.47 33.81 41.42
C VAL A 13 5.32 32.67 41.95
N VAL A 14 4.69 31.67 42.56
CA VAL A 14 5.33 30.40 42.92
C VAL A 14 5.50 29.58 41.64
N LEU A 15 6.71 29.59 41.09
CA LEU A 15 7.14 28.63 40.07
C LEU A 15 7.26 27.25 40.73
N LEU A 16 6.19 26.46 40.63
CA LEU A 16 6.25 25.03 40.95
C LEU A 16 7.11 24.34 39.87
N PRO A 17 8.19 23.63 40.25
CA PRO A 17 8.93 22.83 39.29
C PRO A 17 8.02 21.69 38.81
N PHE A 18 7.65 21.73 37.54
CA PHE A 18 7.05 20.59 36.85
C PHE A 18 8.15 19.53 36.69
N SER A 19 8.33 18.70 37.71
CA SER A 19 9.10 17.46 37.55
C SER A 19 8.31 16.59 36.59
N ALA A 20 8.76 16.51 35.33
CA ALA A 20 8.29 15.49 34.42
C ALA A 20 8.53 14.13 35.10
N ILE A 21 7.45 13.45 35.48
CA ILE A 21 7.51 12.08 35.96
C ILE A 21 7.88 11.25 34.73
N ALA A 22 9.17 11.10 34.49
CA ALA A 22 9.68 10.11 33.55
C ALA A 22 9.31 8.74 34.13
N ALA A 23 8.38 8.04 33.48
CA ALA A 23 8.08 6.67 33.82
C ALA A 23 9.39 5.85 33.82
N GLU A 24 9.64 5.11 34.91
CA GLU A 24 10.82 4.27 35.04
C GLU A 24 10.79 3.20 33.94
N LYS A 25 11.81 3.18 33.08
CA LYS A 25 11.89 2.20 31.99
C LYS A 25 12.05 0.80 32.60
N VAL A 26 11.29 -0.17 32.11
CA VAL A 26 11.29 -1.58 32.60
C VAL A 26 12.61 -2.35 32.43
N GLY A 27 13.65 -1.74 31.86
CA GLY A 27 14.99 -2.34 31.75
C GLY A 27 15.14 -3.52 30.78
N LEU A 28 14.17 -3.74 29.87
CA LEU A 28 14.22 -4.82 28.87
C LEU A 28 14.89 -4.37 27.56
N GLY A 29 15.67 -5.27 26.96
CA GLY A 29 16.34 -5.07 25.68
C GLY A 29 17.65 -4.28 25.76
N ARG A 30 18.18 -3.91 24.59
CA ARG A 30 19.34 -3.03 24.44
C ARG A 30 19.09 -2.02 23.33
N PRO A 31 19.82 -0.89 23.30
CA PRO A 31 19.82 -0.02 22.12
C PRO A 31 20.17 -0.81 20.86
N ALA A 32 19.44 -0.57 19.78
CA ALA A 32 19.78 -1.08 18.46
C ALA A 32 21.07 -0.41 17.98
N LEU A 33 21.97 -1.19 17.39
CA LEU A 33 23.18 -0.65 16.78
C LEU A 33 22.80 0.07 15.47
N PRO A 34 23.51 1.13 15.07
CA PRO A 34 23.24 1.81 13.79
C PRO A 34 23.23 0.86 12.59
N GLU A 35 24.08 -0.17 12.60
CA GLU A 35 24.18 -1.17 11.53
C GLU A 35 22.95 -2.08 11.46
N GLU A 36 22.34 -2.39 12.60
CA GLU A 36 21.12 -3.20 12.68
C GLU A 36 19.92 -2.43 12.14
N VAL A 37 19.82 -1.15 12.52
CA VAL A 37 18.79 -0.26 11.97
C VAL A 37 18.99 -0.14 10.47
N LYS A 38 20.20 0.19 10.00
CA LYS A 38 20.48 0.31 8.56
C LYS A 38 20.17 -0.95 7.74
N ALA A 39 20.32 -2.14 8.33
CA ALA A 39 20.03 -3.39 7.64
C ALA A 39 18.52 -3.70 7.54
N TRP A 40 17.70 -3.16 8.45
CA TRP A 40 16.27 -3.49 8.53
C TRP A 40 15.38 -2.35 8.06
N ASP A 41 15.77 -1.11 8.33
CA ASP A 41 15.14 0.14 7.92
C ASP A 41 15.71 0.56 6.55
N ILE A 42 15.04 0.09 5.50
CA ILE A 42 15.31 0.48 4.10
C ILE A 42 13.98 0.92 3.45
N ASP A 43 12.98 1.32 4.24
CA ASP A 43 11.71 1.81 3.70
C ASP A 43 11.91 3.13 2.95
N VAL A 44 11.11 3.34 1.91
CA VAL A 44 11.16 4.57 1.13
C VAL A 44 9.82 5.27 1.17
N ARG A 45 9.83 6.45 1.78
CA ARG A 45 8.64 7.27 1.95
C ARG A 45 8.30 8.07 0.69
N PRO A 46 7.04 8.50 0.52
CA PRO A 46 6.61 9.33 -0.62
C PRO A 46 7.38 10.66 -0.79
N ASP A 47 7.94 11.19 0.30
CA ASP A 47 8.76 12.40 0.28
C ASP A 47 10.19 12.16 -0.21
N GLY A 48 10.59 10.90 -0.41
CA GLY A 48 11.93 10.46 -0.82
C GLY A 48 12.86 10.11 0.36
N LEU A 49 12.41 10.23 1.61
CA LEU A 49 13.18 9.79 2.76
C LEU A 49 13.40 8.28 2.69
N GLY A 50 14.63 7.84 2.93
CA GLY A 50 15.04 6.43 2.86
C GLY A 50 15.68 6.01 1.53
N LEU A 51 15.62 6.84 0.48
CA LEU A 51 16.28 6.52 -0.80
C LEU A 51 17.80 6.31 -0.64
N PRO A 52 18.32 5.14 -1.02
CA PRO A 52 19.77 4.90 -1.03
C PRO A 52 20.42 5.69 -2.16
N GLU A 53 21.71 5.98 -2.00
CA GLU A 53 22.52 6.51 -3.11
C GLU A 53 22.56 5.50 -4.25
N GLY A 54 22.39 5.97 -5.49
CA GLY A 54 22.42 5.10 -6.65
C GLY A 54 21.71 5.68 -7.87
N LYS A 55 21.80 4.94 -8.98
CA LYS A 55 21.11 5.25 -10.24
C LYS A 55 20.98 4.02 -11.12
N GLY A 56 20.04 4.05 -12.06
CA GLY A 56 19.87 3.01 -13.07
C GLY A 56 19.13 3.52 -14.29
N SER A 57 19.55 3.04 -15.47
CA SER A 57 18.91 3.39 -16.74
C SER A 57 17.74 2.47 -17.07
N VAL A 58 16.82 2.94 -17.91
CA VAL A 58 15.75 2.10 -18.48
C VAL A 58 16.34 0.88 -19.20
N THR A 59 17.42 1.06 -19.98
CA THR A 59 18.07 -0.02 -20.74
C THR A 59 18.68 -1.10 -19.84
N ASP A 60 19.36 -0.70 -18.76
CA ASP A 60 19.86 -1.66 -17.77
C ASP A 60 18.70 -2.37 -17.06
N GLY A 61 17.64 -1.61 -16.78
CA GLY A 61 16.41 -2.09 -16.16
C GLY A 61 15.70 -3.14 -16.98
N GLU A 62 15.60 -2.95 -18.30
CA GLU A 62 15.03 -3.92 -19.23
C GLU A 62 15.80 -5.24 -19.16
N THR A 63 17.14 -5.19 -19.21
CA THR A 63 17.99 -6.39 -19.14
C THR A 63 17.80 -7.14 -17.81
N LEU A 64 17.75 -6.41 -16.70
CA LEU A 64 17.49 -7.00 -15.38
C LEU A 64 16.08 -7.57 -15.29
N PHE A 65 15.09 -6.89 -15.85
CA PHE A 65 13.71 -7.32 -15.84
C PHE A 65 13.52 -8.62 -16.63
N GLN A 66 14.12 -8.75 -17.82
CA GLN A 66 14.07 -9.98 -18.60
C GLN A 66 14.68 -11.18 -17.86
N THR A 67 15.73 -10.95 -17.09
CA THR A 67 16.45 -12.03 -16.39
C THR A 67 15.85 -12.41 -15.05
N LYS A 68 15.27 -11.45 -14.32
CA LYS A 68 14.83 -11.62 -12.92
C LYS A 68 13.32 -11.48 -12.69
N CYS A 69 12.56 -10.95 -13.65
CA CYS A 69 11.17 -10.56 -13.44
C CYS A 69 10.19 -11.14 -14.48
N ALA A 70 10.59 -11.21 -15.74
CA ALA A 70 9.70 -11.49 -16.87
C ALA A 70 9.08 -12.89 -16.86
N SER A 71 9.73 -13.87 -16.21
CA SER A 71 9.20 -15.23 -16.06
C SER A 71 7.83 -15.27 -15.37
N CYS A 72 7.56 -14.28 -14.51
CA CYS A 72 6.26 -14.09 -13.87
C CYS A 72 5.52 -12.88 -14.45
N HIS A 73 6.18 -11.75 -14.67
CA HIS A 73 5.51 -10.50 -15.00
C HIS A 73 5.31 -10.24 -16.50
N GLY A 74 5.67 -11.18 -17.38
CA GLY A 74 5.66 -10.96 -18.84
C GLY A 74 6.87 -10.12 -19.28
N GLU A 75 7.12 -10.03 -20.59
CA GLU A 75 8.31 -9.30 -21.09
C GLU A 75 8.15 -7.78 -20.99
N PHE A 76 6.90 -7.30 -21.03
CA PHE A 76 6.51 -5.89 -21.00
C PHE A 76 5.64 -5.55 -19.78
N GLY A 77 5.69 -6.38 -18.72
CA GLY A 77 4.89 -6.15 -17.51
C GLY A 77 3.40 -6.48 -17.68
N GLU A 78 3.01 -7.17 -18.73
CA GLU A 78 1.63 -7.57 -19.04
C GLU A 78 1.11 -8.76 -18.20
N GLY A 79 1.98 -9.37 -17.40
CA GLY A 79 1.69 -10.54 -16.57
C GLY A 79 1.72 -11.86 -17.37
N ALA A 80 2.50 -12.83 -16.90
CA ALA A 80 2.50 -14.19 -17.47
C ALA A 80 1.43 -15.06 -16.78
N GLY A 81 0.44 -15.54 -17.53
CA GLY A 81 -0.60 -16.42 -17.00
C GLY A 81 -1.51 -15.73 -15.97
N ARG A 82 -1.33 -16.05 -14.68
CA ARG A 82 -2.11 -15.45 -13.57
C ARG A 82 -1.27 -14.60 -12.62
N TRP A 83 -0.03 -14.33 -12.98
CA TRP A 83 0.83 -13.42 -12.23
C TRP A 83 0.40 -11.96 -12.39
N PRO A 84 0.74 -11.07 -11.44
CA PRO A 84 0.33 -9.68 -11.48
C PRO A 84 0.80 -8.93 -12.74
N VAL A 85 -0.12 -8.17 -13.32
CA VAL A 85 0.13 -7.18 -14.37
C VAL A 85 0.75 -5.92 -13.74
N LEU A 86 1.89 -5.48 -14.26
CA LEU A 86 2.64 -4.32 -13.77
C LEU A 86 2.46 -3.06 -14.62
N ALA A 87 2.09 -3.21 -15.90
CA ALA A 87 1.86 -2.12 -16.84
C ALA A 87 0.55 -2.31 -17.63
N GLY A 88 -0.14 -1.21 -17.94
CA GLY A 88 -1.44 -1.22 -18.61
C GLY A 88 -2.59 -0.77 -17.72
N GLY A 89 -3.84 -0.99 -18.15
CA GLY A 89 -5.03 -0.64 -17.36
C GLY A 89 -5.33 0.85 -17.22
N LYS A 90 -4.68 1.73 -18.00
CA LYS A 90 -4.97 3.17 -18.02
C LYS A 90 -6.44 3.42 -18.34
N ASP A 91 -7.04 4.37 -17.62
CA ASP A 91 -8.46 4.75 -17.71
C ASP A 91 -9.46 3.62 -17.38
N SER A 92 -9.01 2.46 -16.90
CA SER A 92 -9.87 1.31 -16.62
C SER A 92 -10.59 1.38 -15.26
N LEU A 93 -10.21 2.30 -14.36
CA LEU A 93 -10.65 2.32 -12.95
C LEU A 93 -12.17 2.43 -12.73
N LYS A 94 -12.93 2.84 -13.75
CA LYS A 94 -14.40 2.93 -13.73
C LYS A 94 -15.11 1.79 -14.46
N SER A 95 -14.36 0.84 -15.02
CA SER A 95 -14.90 -0.31 -15.72
C SER A 95 -15.45 -1.34 -14.72
N ASP A 96 -16.34 -2.23 -15.18
CA ASP A 96 -16.88 -3.33 -14.35
C ASP A 96 -15.77 -4.21 -13.75
N ARG A 97 -14.66 -4.37 -14.49
CA ARG A 97 -13.45 -5.07 -14.05
C ARG A 97 -12.22 -4.19 -14.31
N PRO A 98 -11.81 -3.34 -13.35
CA PRO A 98 -10.68 -2.44 -13.53
C PRO A 98 -9.34 -3.21 -13.49
N GLU A 99 -8.37 -2.75 -14.27
CA GLU A 99 -6.99 -3.22 -14.25
C GLU A 99 -6.12 -2.22 -13.47
N LYS A 100 -5.73 -2.63 -12.25
CA LYS A 100 -5.02 -1.79 -11.29
C LYS A 100 -3.52 -2.11 -11.29
N THR A 101 -2.75 -1.32 -12.01
CA THR A 101 -1.30 -1.48 -12.22
C THR A 101 -0.53 -0.31 -11.59
N ILE A 102 0.79 -0.29 -11.75
CA ILE A 102 1.64 0.83 -11.31
C ILE A 102 1.17 2.14 -11.95
N GLY A 103 1.06 2.18 -13.29
CA GLY A 103 0.69 3.40 -14.01
C GLY A 103 -0.79 3.78 -13.90
N SER A 104 -1.69 2.81 -13.68
CA SER A 104 -3.12 3.10 -13.61
C SER A 104 -3.63 3.42 -12.21
N PHE A 105 -3.04 2.84 -11.16
CA PHE A 105 -3.61 2.88 -9.82
C PHE A 105 -2.67 3.39 -8.73
N TRP A 106 -1.38 3.09 -8.78
CA TRP A 106 -0.50 3.39 -7.64
C TRP A 106 -0.29 4.90 -7.47
N PRO A 107 -0.15 5.40 -6.22
CA PRO A 107 0.00 6.84 -5.98
C PRO A 107 1.45 7.34 -6.01
N TYR A 108 2.43 6.50 -5.65
CA TYR A 108 3.81 6.95 -5.43
C TYR A 108 4.85 5.99 -6.01
N THR A 109 5.89 6.55 -6.62
CA THR A 109 7.06 5.78 -7.11
C THR A 109 7.83 5.16 -5.94
N SER A 110 7.80 5.79 -4.76
CA SER A 110 8.48 5.29 -3.56
C SER A 110 8.02 3.89 -3.18
N THR A 111 6.71 3.62 -3.29
CA THR A 111 6.13 2.30 -3.00
C THR A 111 6.65 1.26 -3.99
N VAL A 112 6.82 1.63 -5.27
CA VAL A 112 7.41 0.73 -6.28
C VAL A 112 8.84 0.40 -5.91
N PHE A 113 9.65 1.41 -5.58
CA PHE A 113 11.05 1.22 -5.22
C PHE A 113 11.22 0.35 -3.96
N ASP A 114 10.57 0.73 -2.84
CA ASP A 114 10.66 -0.01 -1.58
C ASP A 114 10.21 -1.47 -1.76
N TYR A 115 9.04 -1.68 -2.36
CA TYR A 115 8.50 -3.02 -2.52
C TYR A 115 9.39 -3.90 -3.42
N VAL A 116 9.89 -3.37 -4.54
CA VAL A 116 10.81 -4.11 -5.42
C VAL A 116 12.11 -4.44 -4.68
N HIS A 117 12.70 -3.46 -3.99
CA HIS A 117 13.95 -3.67 -3.24
C HIS A 117 13.80 -4.69 -2.10
N ARG A 118 12.69 -4.62 -1.36
CA ARG A 118 12.44 -5.42 -0.16
C ARG A 118 11.92 -6.82 -0.45
N ALA A 119 11.09 -6.98 -1.47
CA ALA A 119 10.26 -8.17 -1.63
C ALA A 119 10.40 -8.88 -2.98
N MET A 120 11.13 -8.31 -3.94
CA MET A 120 11.35 -8.91 -5.25
C MET A 120 12.83 -9.25 -5.50
N PRO A 121 13.11 -10.23 -6.38
CA PRO A 121 12.17 -11.16 -7.03
C PRO A 121 11.46 -12.13 -6.07
N TYR A 122 10.26 -12.58 -6.42
CA TYR A 122 9.55 -13.58 -5.61
C TYR A 122 10.33 -14.89 -5.55
N GLY A 123 10.72 -15.30 -4.35
CA GLY A 123 11.60 -16.46 -4.10
C GLY A 123 13.08 -16.10 -3.88
N GLU A 124 13.48 -14.86 -4.17
CA GLU A 124 14.85 -14.35 -4.02
C GLU A 124 14.86 -12.87 -3.57
N ALA A 125 13.99 -12.51 -2.64
CA ALA A 125 13.82 -11.13 -2.17
C ALA A 125 15.11 -10.56 -1.54
N GLN A 126 15.29 -9.24 -1.62
CA GLN A 126 16.48 -8.51 -1.15
C GLN A 126 17.79 -8.91 -1.86
N SER A 127 17.70 -9.49 -3.06
CA SER A 127 18.87 -9.81 -3.89
C SER A 127 19.31 -8.67 -4.80
N LEU A 128 18.47 -7.64 -4.99
CA LEU A 128 18.78 -6.48 -5.82
C LEU A 128 19.59 -5.45 -5.03
N SER A 129 20.66 -4.95 -5.63
CA SER A 129 21.34 -3.74 -5.16
C SER A 129 20.49 -2.48 -5.38
N ALA A 130 20.92 -1.36 -4.80
CA ALA A 130 20.25 -0.06 -4.99
C ALA A 130 20.22 0.34 -6.47
N ASP A 131 21.34 0.23 -7.20
CA ASP A 131 21.44 0.56 -8.62
C ASP A 131 20.56 -0.34 -9.49
N GLU A 132 20.56 -1.66 -9.24
CA GLU A 132 19.67 -2.59 -9.94
C GLU A 132 18.20 -2.28 -9.67
N THR A 133 17.85 -1.88 -8.44
CA THR A 133 16.48 -1.46 -8.10
C THR A 133 16.10 -0.19 -8.86
N TYR A 134 16.96 0.83 -8.89
CA TYR A 134 16.73 2.04 -9.68
C TYR A 134 16.52 1.73 -11.16
N ALA A 135 17.33 0.82 -11.73
CA ALA A 135 17.23 0.42 -13.13
C ALA A 135 15.88 -0.26 -13.41
N VAL A 136 15.50 -1.27 -12.62
CA VAL A 136 14.21 -1.96 -12.78
C VAL A 136 13.04 -0.99 -12.63
N VAL A 137 13.08 -0.07 -11.65
CA VAL A 137 12.03 0.94 -11.48
C VAL A 137 11.96 1.89 -12.67
N ALA A 138 13.11 2.33 -13.20
CA ALA A 138 13.14 3.16 -14.42
C ALA A 138 12.46 2.44 -15.60
N TYR A 139 12.74 1.15 -15.80
CA TYR A 139 12.09 0.35 -16.82
C TYR A 139 10.58 0.19 -16.59
N LEU A 140 10.14 -0.09 -15.36
CA LEU A 140 8.71 -0.14 -15.02
C LEU A 140 7.99 1.19 -15.27
N MET A 141 8.67 2.31 -15.01
CA MET A 141 8.14 3.64 -15.32
C MET A 141 8.04 3.85 -16.84
N ASN A 142 9.02 3.38 -17.61
CA ASN A 142 8.97 3.45 -19.07
C ASN A 142 7.83 2.62 -19.65
N LEU A 143 7.64 1.37 -19.17
CA LEU A 143 6.52 0.51 -19.56
C LEU A 143 5.14 1.13 -19.29
N ASN A 144 5.06 2.05 -18.32
CA ASN A 144 3.84 2.77 -17.97
C ASN A 144 3.75 4.17 -18.63
N ASP A 145 4.57 4.43 -19.65
CA ASP A 145 4.62 5.70 -20.39
C ASP A 145 4.90 6.93 -19.50
N LEU A 146 5.62 6.75 -18.38
CA LEU A 146 5.94 7.83 -17.43
C LEU A 146 7.25 8.54 -17.74
N VAL A 147 8.19 7.83 -18.37
CA VAL A 147 9.53 8.32 -18.72
C VAL A 147 9.98 7.77 -20.08
N PRO A 148 10.85 8.48 -20.84
CA PRO A 148 11.36 7.99 -22.11
C PRO A 148 12.38 6.84 -21.94
N GLY A 149 12.69 6.13 -23.03
CA GLY A 149 13.56 4.95 -23.00
C GLY A 149 15.04 5.21 -22.72
N ASP A 150 15.50 6.47 -22.79
CA ASP A 150 16.85 6.90 -22.44
C ASP A 150 16.95 7.48 -21.01
N PHE A 151 15.86 7.39 -20.24
CA PHE A 151 15.81 7.94 -18.88
C PHE A 151 16.75 7.18 -17.93
N VAL A 152 17.36 7.94 -17.01
CA VAL A 152 18.19 7.42 -15.92
C VAL A 152 17.59 7.89 -14.61
N LEU A 153 17.05 6.97 -13.83
CA LEU A 153 16.50 7.24 -12.51
C LEU A 153 17.64 7.27 -11.49
N SER A 154 17.63 8.25 -10.60
CA SER A 154 18.54 8.37 -9.47
C SER A 154 17.83 8.96 -8.27
N LYS A 155 18.52 8.98 -7.13
CA LYS A 155 18.03 9.63 -5.92
C LYS A 155 17.68 11.11 -6.14
N GLU A 156 18.47 11.82 -6.93
CA GLU A 156 18.35 13.27 -7.14
C GLU A 156 17.14 13.65 -8.00
N ASN A 157 16.72 12.77 -8.92
CA ASN A 157 15.64 13.04 -9.86
C ASN A 157 14.39 12.17 -9.62
N PHE A 158 14.32 11.50 -8.47
CA PHE A 158 13.28 10.54 -8.13
C PHE A 158 11.87 11.17 -8.14
N PRO A 159 10.94 10.73 -9.02
CA PRO A 159 9.59 11.29 -9.08
C PRO A 159 8.78 10.88 -7.84
N LYS A 160 8.15 11.85 -7.18
CA LYS A 160 7.38 11.57 -5.95
C LYS A 160 6.04 10.91 -6.25
N GLY A 161 5.25 11.51 -7.15
CA GLY A 161 3.89 11.07 -7.46
C GLY A 161 3.75 10.29 -8.77
N LEU A 162 2.71 9.46 -8.83
CA LEU A 162 2.23 8.74 -10.01
C LEU A 162 0.85 9.31 -10.43
N PRO A 163 0.33 8.98 -11.65
CA PRO A 163 -0.88 9.62 -12.18
C PRO A 163 -2.12 9.55 -11.27
N ASN A 164 -2.24 8.53 -10.43
CA ASN A 164 -3.39 8.30 -9.56
C ASN A 164 -3.23 8.84 -8.12
N GLU A 165 -2.14 9.57 -7.82
CA GLU A 165 -1.83 10.09 -6.47
C GLU A 165 -3.03 10.77 -5.78
N LYS A 166 -3.74 11.63 -6.50
CA LYS A 166 -4.82 12.48 -5.96
C LYS A 166 -6.13 11.74 -5.69
N ASN A 167 -6.25 10.49 -6.09
CA ASN A 167 -7.51 9.73 -6.04
C ASN A 167 -7.59 8.79 -4.83
N PHE A 168 -6.65 8.92 -3.89
CA PHE A 168 -6.71 8.27 -2.59
C PHE A 168 -7.12 9.29 -1.53
N TYR A 169 -7.98 8.86 -0.61
CA TYR A 169 -8.47 9.67 0.50
C TYR A 169 -8.55 8.80 1.76
N ASP A 170 -8.43 9.45 2.91
CA ASP A 170 -8.60 8.77 4.20
C ASP A 170 -10.01 8.20 4.32
N ASP A 171 -10.13 7.13 5.09
CA ASP A 171 -11.40 6.46 5.34
C ASP A 171 -12.49 7.45 5.80
N ASP A 172 -13.54 7.58 5.00
CA ASP A 172 -14.63 8.52 5.22
C ASP A 172 -15.96 7.84 5.61
N ARG A 173 -15.96 6.53 5.91
CA ARG A 173 -17.17 5.74 6.15
C ARG A 173 -18.05 6.26 7.28
N GLU A 174 -17.45 6.88 8.30
CA GLU A 174 -18.18 7.57 9.38
C GLU A 174 -19.02 8.76 8.88
N THR A 175 -18.71 9.31 7.71
CA THR A 175 -19.45 10.40 7.07
C THR A 175 -20.32 9.92 5.91
N THR A 176 -19.82 9.01 5.07
CA THR A 176 -20.49 8.54 3.85
C THR A 176 -21.43 7.37 4.09
N GLU A 177 -21.14 6.51 5.06
CA GLU A 177 -21.90 5.27 5.28
C GLU A 177 -22.70 5.24 6.58
N LYS A 178 -22.32 6.05 7.57
CA LYS A 178 -22.93 6.02 8.91
C LYS A 178 -24.45 6.15 8.93
N ALA A 179 -25.02 6.86 7.96
CA ALA A 179 -26.46 6.97 7.78
C ALA A 179 -27.14 5.62 7.47
N PHE A 180 -26.42 4.68 6.85
CA PHE A 180 -26.89 3.32 6.56
C PHE A 180 -26.70 2.35 7.74
N TRP A 181 -25.87 2.71 8.72
CA TRP A 181 -25.61 1.87 9.90
C TRP A 181 -26.79 1.94 10.86
N ASN A 182 -27.81 1.14 10.58
CA ASN A 182 -29.03 1.14 11.37
C ASN A 182 -28.79 0.51 12.76
N LYS A 183 -28.75 1.36 13.79
CA LYS A 183 -28.63 0.93 15.21
C LYS A 183 -29.85 0.15 15.72
N THR A 184 -30.99 0.32 15.07
CA THR A 184 -32.24 -0.37 15.41
C THR A 184 -32.71 -1.11 14.16
N PRO A 185 -32.15 -2.30 13.88
CA PRO A 185 -32.55 -3.07 12.70
C PRO A 185 -34.05 -3.35 12.71
N CYS A 186 -34.64 -3.49 11.52
CA CYS A 186 -36.03 -3.90 11.42
C CYS A 186 -36.21 -5.31 12.00
N MET A 187 -37.23 -5.49 12.84
CA MET A 187 -37.51 -6.76 13.52
C MET A 187 -38.70 -7.52 12.93
N GLU A 188 -39.66 -6.83 12.33
CA GLU A 188 -40.90 -7.43 11.82
C GLU A 188 -41.29 -6.81 10.48
N ASN A 189 -41.81 -7.63 9.55
CA ASN A 189 -42.34 -7.20 8.25
C ASN A 189 -41.35 -6.35 7.39
N CYS A 190 -40.06 -6.67 7.45
CA CYS A 190 -38.97 -5.85 6.90
C CYS A 190 -38.85 -5.83 5.38
N LYS A 191 -39.40 -6.84 4.70
CA LYS A 191 -39.36 -6.95 3.23
C LYS A 191 -40.67 -7.56 2.75
N ALA A 192 -41.26 -6.97 1.72
CA ALA A 192 -42.53 -7.43 1.16
C ALA A 192 -42.41 -8.71 0.31
N LYS A 193 -41.25 -8.93 -0.32
CA LYS A 193 -40.98 -10.10 -1.17
C LYS A 193 -39.54 -10.55 -1.03
N VAL A 194 -39.34 -11.87 -1.00
CA VAL A 194 -38.02 -12.50 -1.08
C VAL A 194 -37.93 -13.29 -2.38
N GLU A 195 -36.86 -13.06 -3.13
CA GLU A 195 -36.57 -13.72 -4.40
C GLU A 195 -35.11 -14.18 -4.39
N ILE A 196 -34.85 -15.34 -5.00
CA ILE A 196 -33.49 -15.85 -5.14
C ILE A 196 -32.90 -15.24 -6.40
N THR A 197 -31.80 -14.50 -6.28
CA THR A 197 -31.13 -13.82 -7.40
C THR A 197 -29.84 -14.50 -7.83
N GLY A 198 -29.43 -15.57 -7.16
CA GLY A 198 -28.21 -16.31 -7.50
C GLY A 198 -28.01 -17.53 -6.61
N HIS A 199 -27.38 -18.56 -7.18
CA HIS A 199 -26.97 -19.77 -6.48
C HIS A 199 -25.47 -19.96 -6.65
N ALA A 200 -24.73 -20.10 -5.53
CA ALA A 200 -23.28 -20.34 -5.58
C ALA A 200 -22.92 -21.66 -6.28
N ALA A 201 -23.81 -22.66 -6.17
CA ALA A 201 -23.71 -23.94 -6.89
C ALA A 201 -23.73 -23.79 -8.42
N ASN A 202 -24.15 -22.65 -8.97
CA ASN A 202 -24.04 -22.39 -10.41
C ASN A 202 -22.60 -22.07 -10.84
N LEU A 203 -21.77 -21.54 -9.94
CA LEU A 203 -20.36 -21.29 -10.21
C LEU A 203 -19.51 -22.54 -9.94
N ASP A 204 -19.84 -23.29 -8.89
CA ASP A 204 -19.26 -24.59 -8.57
C ASP A 204 -17.72 -24.61 -8.51
N VAL A 205 -17.14 -23.64 -7.78
CA VAL A 205 -15.68 -23.50 -7.61
C VAL A 205 -15.22 -23.75 -6.17
N THR A 206 -16.09 -24.27 -5.31
CA THR A 206 -15.76 -24.67 -3.94
C THR A 206 -15.21 -26.10 -3.97
N PRO A 207 -14.05 -26.39 -3.36
CA PRO A 207 -13.55 -27.76 -3.30
C PRO A 207 -14.51 -28.70 -2.57
N ASP A 208 -14.79 -29.87 -3.16
CA ASP A 208 -15.63 -30.90 -2.54
C ASP A 208 -14.84 -31.80 -1.58
N ASP A 209 -15.52 -32.30 -0.56
CA ASP A 209 -15.01 -33.41 0.22
C ASP A 209 -15.06 -34.69 -0.62
N GLN A 210 -14.01 -35.53 -0.57
CA GLN A 210 -13.91 -36.79 -1.36
C GLN A 210 -15.07 -37.79 -1.13
N LYS A 211 -15.98 -37.52 -0.19
CA LYS A 211 -17.15 -38.35 0.13
C LYS A 211 -18.43 -37.89 -0.56
N ASP A 212 -18.44 -36.70 -1.13
CA ASP A 212 -19.58 -36.21 -1.90
C ASP A 212 -19.51 -36.85 -3.28
N ASN A 213 -20.53 -37.67 -3.58
CA ASN A 213 -20.55 -38.63 -4.67
C ASN A 213 -20.29 -37.97 -6.03
N LYS A 214 -19.50 -38.65 -6.86
CA LYS A 214 -19.19 -38.37 -8.27
C LYS A 214 -20.41 -38.39 -9.23
N ASP A 215 -21.63 -38.33 -8.70
CA ASP A 215 -22.87 -38.52 -9.47
C ASP A 215 -23.80 -37.29 -9.46
N GLU A 216 -23.49 -36.21 -8.74
CA GLU A 216 -24.19 -34.94 -8.95
C GLU A 216 -23.63 -34.25 -10.21
N LYS A 217 -24.24 -34.55 -11.35
CA LYS A 217 -24.11 -33.72 -12.54
C LYS A 217 -24.47 -32.27 -12.18
N PRO A 218 -23.79 -31.27 -12.78
CA PRO A 218 -24.20 -29.88 -12.61
C PRO A 218 -25.66 -29.78 -13.01
N SER A 219 -26.48 -29.31 -12.06
CA SER A 219 -27.89 -29.02 -12.29
C SER A 219 -27.99 -27.96 -13.38
N SER A 220 -28.03 -28.41 -14.63
CA SER A 220 -28.45 -27.59 -15.74
C SER A 220 -29.89 -27.14 -15.44
N SER A 221 -30.07 -25.82 -15.42
CA SER A 221 -31.35 -25.12 -15.55
C SER A 221 -32.43 -25.47 -14.51
N VAL A 222 -32.60 -24.58 -13.53
CA VAL A 222 -33.93 -24.29 -12.99
C VAL A 222 -34.31 -22.93 -13.60
N GLU A 223 -35.37 -22.95 -14.42
CA GLU A 223 -36.01 -21.77 -15.03
C GLU A 223 -36.43 -20.72 -13.99
#